data_AF-A0A022RIE1-F1
#
_entry.id   AF-A0A022RIE1-F1
#
_cell.length_a   1.000
_cell.length_b   1.000
_cell.length_c   1.000
_cell.angle_alpha   90.00
_cell.angle_beta   90.00
_cell.angle_gamma   90.00
#
_symmetry.space_group_name_H-M   'P 1'
#
loop_
_entity.id
_entity.type
_entity.pdbx_description
1 polymer ?
#
loop_
_entity_poly.entity_id
_entity_poly.type
_entity_poly.pdbx_seq_one_letter_code
_entity_poly.pdbx_strand_id
1 'polypeptide(L)' 'MRENSDEAPQSEGEIHIPSLAEVERELKRMKLILETKGHLIDPHMKAYLLQEILSLLNKVSTSAESSTSQ' A
#
# COMPACT_ATOMS: atom_id res chain seq x y z
N MET A 1 41.66 -15.01 21.28
CA MET A 1 40.67 -13.94 21.05
C MET A 1 40.05 -14.22 19.70
N ARG A 2 38.75 -14.51 19.68
CA ARG A 2 37.92 -14.72 18.49
C ARG A 2 37.37 -13.36 18.10
N GLU A 3 37.46 -13.01 16.82
CA GLU A 3 36.44 -12.20 16.15
C GLU A 3 36.65 -12.39 14.65
N ASN A 4 35.91 -13.35 14.10
CA ASN A 4 35.66 -13.41 12.67
C ASN A 4 34.64 -12.31 12.38
N SER A 5 35.04 -11.32 11.60
CA SER A 5 34.13 -10.37 10.98
C SER A 5 33.32 -11.12 9.91
N ASP A 6 32.19 -11.72 10.31
CA ASP A 6 31.14 -12.11 9.37
C ASP A 6 30.37 -10.84 8.97
N GLU A 7 30.96 -10.13 8.01
CA GLU A 7 30.27 -9.09 7.26
C GLU A 7 29.23 -9.78 6.38
N ALA A 8 28.00 -9.87 6.88
CA ALA A 8 26.87 -10.41 6.12
C ALA A 8 26.69 -9.56 4.84
N PRO A 9 26.64 -10.17 3.64
CA PRO A 9 26.46 -9.42 2.42
C PRO A 9 25.06 -8.80 2.44
N GLN A 10 25.02 -7.46 2.53
CA GLN A 10 23.80 -6.71 2.30
C GLN A 10 23.37 -6.98 0.86
N SER A 11 22.28 -7.72 0.70
CA SER A 11 21.70 -8.01 -0.61
C SER A 11 21.13 -6.71 -1.18
N GLU A 12 21.96 -5.97 -1.90
CA GLU A 12 21.54 -4.89 -2.77
C GLU A 12 20.68 -5.50 -3.89
N GLY A 13 19.36 -5.30 -3.84
CA GLY A 13 18.51 -5.47 -5.03
C GLY A 13 17.26 -6.35 -4.92
N GLU A 14 16.77 -6.70 -3.73
CA GLU A 14 15.46 -7.35 -3.63
C GLU A 14 14.33 -6.35 -3.97
N ILE A 15 13.79 -6.44 -5.19
CA ILE A 15 12.61 -5.67 -5.60
C ILE A 15 11.39 -6.27 -4.88
N HIS A 16 10.95 -5.61 -3.82
CA HIS A 16 9.72 -5.99 -3.12
C HIS A 16 8.49 -5.65 -3.96
N ILE A 17 7.86 -6.66 -4.54
CA ILE A 17 6.55 -6.52 -5.20
C ILE A 17 5.47 -6.68 -4.11
N PRO A 18 4.68 -5.64 -3.81
CA PRO A 18 3.67 -5.71 -2.77
C PRO A 18 2.56 -6.70 -3.15
N SER A 19 2.17 -7.51 -2.18
CA SER A 19 1.00 -8.37 -2.28
C SER A 19 -0.30 -7.55 -2.36
N LEU A 20 -1.36 -8.16 -2.89
CA LEU A 20 -2.68 -7.54 -2.98
C LEU A 20 -3.20 -7.07 -1.61
N ALA A 21 -2.94 -7.85 -0.55
CA ALA A 21 -3.34 -7.52 0.82
C ALA A 21 -2.55 -6.32 1.39
N GLU A 22 -1.30 -6.14 1.00
CA GLU A 22 -0.50 -4.95 1.37
C GLU A 22 -1.05 -3.70 0.69
N VAL A 23 -1.38 -3.80 -0.59
CA VAL A 23 -2.00 -2.70 -1.34
C VAL A 23 -3.35 -2.32 -0.71
N GLU A 24 -4.19 -3.30 -0.38
CA GLU A 24 -5.49 -3.03 0.26
C GLU A 24 -5.34 -2.33 1.61
N ARG A 25 -4.39 -2.77 2.45
CA ARG A 25 -4.12 -2.13 3.75
C ARG A 25 -3.66 -0.70 3.59
N GLU A 26 -2.76 -0.43 2.66
CA GLU A 26 -2.25 0.93 2.46
C GLU A 26 -3.34 1.86 1.91
N LEU A 27 -4.19 1.39 1.00
CA LEU A 27 -5.34 2.17 0.52
C LEU A 27 -6.33 2.51 1.66
N LYS A 28 -6.64 1.54 2.54
CA LYS A 28 -7.48 1.79 3.73
C LYS A 28 -6.84 2.83 4.66
N ARG A 29 -5.52 2.76 4.85
CA ARG A 29 -4.77 3.73 5.65
C ARG A 29 -4.82 5.13 5.04
N MET A 30 -4.59 5.27 3.74
CA MET A 30 -4.68 6.55 3.03
C MET A 30 -6.07 7.17 3.13
N LYS A 31 -7.12 6.35 2.98
CA LYS A 31 -8.51 6.78 3.17
C LYS A 31 -8.72 7.37 4.57
N LEU A 32 -8.30 6.64 5.62
CA LEU A 32 -8.44 7.10 7.01
C LEU A 32 -7.69 8.41 7.26
N ILE A 33 -6.49 8.56 6.69
CA ILE A 33 -5.71 9.81 6.81
C ILE A 33 -6.47 10.97 6.16
N LEU A 34 -7.06 10.78 4.97
CA LEU A 34 -7.84 11.84 4.32
C LEU A 34 -9.14 12.16 5.06
N GLU A 35 -9.79 11.17 5.67
CA GLU A 35 -10.99 11.40 6.48
C GLU A 35 -10.67 12.20 7.75
N THR A 36 -9.57 11.87 8.43
CA THR A 36 -9.19 12.47 9.72
C THR A 36 -8.40 13.79 9.59
N LYS A 37 -7.48 13.87 8.63
CA LYS A 37 -6.55 14.99 8.44
C LYS A 37 -6.75 15.74 7.13
N GLY A 38 -7.64 15.29 6.25
CA GLY A 38 -7.86 15.93 4.95
C GLY A 38 -8.45 17.34 5.02
N HIS A 39 -8.84 17.83 6.21
CA HIS A 39 -9.20 19.24 6.41
C HIS A 39 -8.01 20.20 6.19
N LEU A 40 -6.78 19.68 6.17
CA LEU A 40 -5.56 20.44 5.86
C LEU A 40 -5.29 20.56 4.35
N ILE A 41 -6.12 19.93 3.52
CA ILE A 41 -5.95 19.85 2.07
C ILE A 41 -7.09 20.62 1.42
N ASP A 42 -6.83 21.18 0.24
CA ASP A 42 -7.86 21.77 -0.61
C ASP A 42 -9.08 20.82 -0.75
N PRO A 43 -10.33 21.31 -0.60
CA PRO A 43 -11.53 20.46 -0.63
C PRO A 43 -11.71 19.69 -1.95
N HIS A 44 -11.38 20.30 -3.09
CA HIS A 44 -11.49 19.62 -4.39
C HIS A 44 -10.44 18.52 -4.52
N MET A 45 -9.21 18.79 -4.07
CA MET A 45 -8.16 17.80 -4.03
C MET A 45 -8.50 16.64 -3.07
N LYS A 46 -9.06 16.94 -1.90
CA LYS A 46 -9.53 15.91 -0.94
C LYS A 46 -10.58 15.02 -1.59
N ALA A 47 -11.58 15.60 -2.25
CA ALA A 47 -12.63 14.85 -2.93
C ALA A 47 -12.08 13.95 -4.04
N TYR A 48 -11.18 14.49 -4.87
CA TYR A 48 -10.50 13.75 -5.92
C TYR A 48 -9.72 12.55 -5.37
N LEU A 49 -8.88 12.76 -4.34
CA LEU A 49 -8.07 11.69 -3.75
C LEU A 49 -8.94 10.59 -3.11
N LEU A 50 -10.03 10.96 -2.45
CA LEU A 50 -10.97 9.99 -1.88
C LEU A 50 -11.62 9.14 -2.98
N GLN A 51 -12.03 9.74 -4.10
CA GLN A 51 -12.61 9.02 -5.22
C GLN A 51 -11.61 8.04 -5.85
N GLU A 52 -10.35 8.45 -6.02
CA GLU A 52 -9.31 7.58 -6.57
C GLU A 52 -9.04 6.37 -5.66
N ILE A 53 -8.92 6.59 -4.34
CA ILE A 53 -8.71 5.50 -3.38
C ILE A 53 -9.88 4.50 -3.38
N LEU A 54 -11.12 4.99 -3.44
CA LEU A 54 -12.30 4.12 -3.53
C LEU A 54 -12.29 3.30 -4.83
N SER A 55 -11.89 3.91 -5.94
CA SER A 55 -11.78 3.23 -7.24
C SER A 55 -10.71 2.14 -7.21
N LEU A 56 -9.56 2.39 -6.57
CA LEU A 56 -8.50 1.42 -6.41
C LEU A 56 -8.90 0.26 -5.47
N LEU A 57 -9.58 0.56 -4.36
CA LEU A 57 -10.10 -0.48 -3.46
C LEU A 57 -11.08 -1.42 -4.18
N ASN A 58 -12.00 -0.87 -4.98
CA ASN A 58 -12.91 -1.70 -5.77
C ASN A 58 -12.17 -2.60 -6.74
N LYS A 59 -11.15 -2.08 -7.45
CA LYS A 59 -10.32 -2.90 -8.35
C LYS A 59 -9.63 -4.04 -7.61
N VAL A 60 -9.05 -3.75 -6.44
CA VAL A 60 -8.40 -4.74 -5.58
C VAL A 60 -9.38 -5.84 -5.15
N SER A 61 -10.59 -5.48 -4.71
CA SER A 61 -11.63 -6.44 -4.32
C SER A 61 -12.08 -7.31 -5.50
N THR A 62 -12.34 -6.72 -6.67
CA THR A 62 -12.74 -7.49 -7.86
C THR A 62 -11.64 -8.42 -8.38
N SER A 63 -10.37 -8.06 -8.20
CA SER A 63 -9.23 -8.90 -8.57
C SER A 63 -9.05 -10.09 -7.61
N ALA A 64 -9.45 -9.95 -6.35
CA ALA A 64 -9.46 -11.06 -5.38
C ALA A 64 -10.59 -12.06 -5.69
N GLU A 65 -11.76 -11.57 -6.12
CA GLU A 65 -12.90 -12.40 -6.50
C GLU A 65 -12.61 -13.22 -7.78
N SER A 66 -11.87 -12.67 -8.74
CA SER A 66 -11.51 -13.41 -9.97
C SER A 66 -10.46 -14.51 -9.75
N SER A 67 -9.62 -14.40 -8.70
CA SER A 67 -8.58 -15.39 -8.37
C SER A 67 -9.10 -16.58 -7.55
N THR A 68 -10.36 -16.53 -7.10
CA THR A 68 -11.01 -17.60 -6.31
C THR A 68 -11.90 -18.51 -7.18
N SER A 69 -11.87 -18.33 -8.50
CA SER A 69 -12.61 -19.14 -9.47
C SER A 69 -11.65 -19.70 -10.52
N GLN A 70 -10.79 -20.66 -10.15
CA GLN A 70 -10.35 -21.80 -10.99
C GLN A 70 -9.41 -22.74 -10.24
#